data_AF-A0A2T4KEU8-F1
#
_entry.id   AF-A0A2T4KEU8-F1
#
_cell.length_a   1.000
_cell.length_b   1.000
_cell.length_c   1.000
_cell.angle_alpha   90.00
_cell.angle_beta   90.00
_cell.angle_gamma   90.00
#
_symmetry.space_group_name_H-M   'P 1'
#
loop_
_entity.id
_entity.type
_entity.pdbx_description
1 polymer ?
#
loop_
_entity_poly.entity_id
_entity_poly.type
_entity_poly.pdbx_seq_one_letter_code
_entity_poly.pdbx_strand_id
1 'polypeptide(L)'
;MKPLKLTLSNFGPFLNETIDFQHIKDEHLFLISGKTGSGKTMLFDAIVYALFGKASTEGRNEGDLRSHFADGKSPMSVTYEFKLNDKDFKIVRQGSFIKEGNSSQTAGKLDVFEFNPQNNQYELKESKISTGNNFIKNLLGINAEQ
;
A
#
# COMPACT_ATOMS: atom_id res chain seq x y z
N MET A 1 -6.04 14.40 -1.10
CA MET A 1 -5.12 13.43 -0.47
C MET A 1 -3.68 13.84 -0.78
N LYS A 2 -2.79 13.91 0.21
CA LYS A 2 -1.35 14.17 0.04
C LYS A 2 -0.56 12.94 0.51
N PRO A 3 0.26 12.30 -0.33
CA PRO A 3 1.10 11.18 0.12
C PRO A 3 2.14 11.68 1.14
N LEU A 4 2.40 10.89 2.18
CA LEU A 4 3.43 11.16 3.17
C LEU A 4 4.57 10.15 3.01
N LYS A 5 4.26 8.85 2.99
CA LYS A 5 5.25 7.80 2.89
C LYS A 5 4.68 6.56 2.21
N LEU A 6 5.50 5.90 1.39
CA LEU A 6 5.17 4.61 0.77
C LEU A 6 6.30 3.62 1.05
N THR A 7 6.00 2.51 1.71
CA THR A 7 6.94 1.43 1.98
C THR A 7 6.47 0.17 1.27
N LEU A 8 7.37 -0.44 0.48
CA LEU A 8 7.10 -1.60 -0.36
C LEU A 8 7.98 -2.76 0.08
N SER A 9 7.37 -3.92 0.29
CA SER A 9 8.09 -5.17 0.54
C SER A 9 7.63 -6.22 -0.45
N ASN A 10 8.59 -6.83 -1.17
CA ASN A 10 8.34 -7.88 -2.15
C ASN A 10 7.26 -7.52 -3.19
N PHE A 11 7.26 -6.27 -3.69
CA PHE A 11 6.26 -5.72 -4.60
C PHE A 11 6.92 -5.28 -5.92
N GLY A 12 6.50 -5.84 -7.06
CA GLY A 12 7.07 -5.55 -8.37
C GLY A 12 8.59 -5.78 -8.40
N PRO A 13 9.42 -4.81 -8.82
CA PRO A 13 10.88 -4.95 -8.76
C PRO A 13 11.48 -4.70 -7.36
N PHE A 14 10.68 -4.32 -6.36
CA PHE A 14 11.15 -3.88 -5.05
C PHE A 14 11.09 -4.99 -4.00
N LEU A 15 12.24 -5.38 -3.46
CA LEU A 15 12.31 -6.29 -2.29
C LEU A 15 12.01 -5.56 -0.99
N ASN A 16 12.60 -4.38 -0.82
CA ASN A 16 12.37 -3.46 0.30
C ASN A 16 12.69 -2.05 -0.19
N GLU A 17 11.68 -1.20 -0.33
CA GLU A 17 11.85 0.16 -0.85
C GLU A 17 10.99 1.12 -0.02
N THR A 18 11.49 2.33 0.24
CA THR A 18 10.74 3.35 0.98
C THR A 18 10.89 4.70 0.30
N ILE A 19 9.75 5.29 -0.06
CA ILE A 19 9.66 6.63 -0.62
C ILE A 19 9.07 7.54 0.44
N ASP A 20 9.86 8.51 0.88
CA ASP A 20 9.42 9.56 1.78
C ASP A 20 9.04 10.81 0.97
N PHE A 21 7.73 11.05 0.84
CA PHE A 21 7.21 12.20 0.13
C PHE A 21 7.29 13.48 0.96
N GLN A 22 7.56 13.39 2.27
CA GLN A 22 7.69 14.57 3.13
C GLN A 22 8.95 15.38 2.81
N HIS A 23 9.93 14.77 2.15
CA HIS A 23 11.08 15.47 1.57
C HIS A 23 10.69 16.40 0.41
N ILE A 24 9.56 16.14 -0.25
CA ILE A 24 8.96 17.00 -1.27
C ILE A 24 8.10 18.01 -0.50
N LYS A 25 8.72 19.13 -0.08
CA LYS A 25 8.17 20.11 0.88
C LYS A 25 6.85 20.77 0.39
N ASP A 26 6.92 22.04 0.02
CA ASP A 26 5.77 22.83 -0.46
C ASP A 26 5.59 22.73 -1.98
N GLU A 27 6.42 21.94 -2.65
CA GLU A 27 6.29 21.67 -4.07
C GLU A 27 5.12 20.71 -4.32
N HIS A 28 4.08 21.22 -4.98
CA HIS A 28 2.89 20.44 -5.32
C HIS A 28 3.10 19.51 -6.53
N LEU A 29 4.26 19.58 -7.18
CA LEU A 29 4.59 18.81 -8.37
C LEU A 29 5.94 18.11 -8.19
N PHE A 30 5.97 16.82 -8.51
CA PHE A 30 7.19 16.03 -8.56
C PHE A 30 7.20 15.13 -9.78
N LEU A 31 8.39 14.72 -10.22
CA LEU A 31 8.59 13.85 -11.36
C LEU A 31 9.17 12.50 -10.91
N ILE A 32 8.47 11.42 -11.21
CA ILE A 32 9.02 10.06 -11.14
C ILE A 32 9.64 9.74 -12.50
N SER A 33 10.97 9.73 -12.60
CA SER A 33 11.71 9.42 -13.83
C SER A 33 12.58 8.16 -13.68
N GLY A 34 12.95 7.55 -14.80
CA GLY A 34 13.74 6.32 -14.82
C GLY A 34 13.54 5.51 -16.09
N LYS A 35 14.39 4.51 -16.33
CA LYS A 35 14.33 3.62 -17.50
C LYS A 35 13.03 2.81 -17.55
N THR A 36 12.64 2.35 -18.74
CA THR A 36 11.55 1.37 -18.86
C THR A 36 11.86 0.12 -18.02
N GLY A 37 10.86 -0.41 -17.32
CA GLY A 37 11.03 -1.55 -16.40
C GLY A 37 11.56 -1.21 -15.01
N SER A 38 11.89 0.06 -14.70
CA SER A 38 12.41 0.45 -13.38
C SER A 38 11.37 0.49 -12.25
N GLY A 39 10.14 0.04 -12.49
CA GLY A 39 9.09 0.00 -11.46
C GLY A 39 8.24 1.27 -11.29
N LYS A 40 8.36 2.28 -12.16
CA LYS A 40 7.56 3.53 -12.04
C LYS A 40 6.06 3.29 -11.95
N THR A 41 5.51 2.49 -12.88
CA THR A 41 4.08 2.09 -12.84
C THR A 41 3.75 1.29 -11.59
N MET A 42 4.69 0.47 -11.11
CA MET A 42 4.51 -0.33 -9.88
C MET A 42 4.40 0.54 -8.63
N LEU A 43 4.99 1.73 -8.59
CA LEU A 43 4.78 2.67 -7.48
C LEU A 43 3.32 3.15 -7.40
N PHE A 44 2.69 3.41 -8.55
CA PHE A 44 1.28 3.78 -8.61
C PHE A 44 0.37 2.57 -8.31
N ASP A 45 0.68 1.40 -8.89
CA ASP A 45 -0.02 0.15 -8.57
C ASP A 45 0.05 -0.15 -7.06
N ALA A 46 1.16 0.17 -6.38
CA ALA A 46 1.29 -0.04 -4.94
C ALA A 46 0.34 0.85 -4.13
N ILE A 47 0.19 2.13 -4.48
CA ILE A 47 -0.77 3.03 -3.83
C ILE A 47 -2.21 2.52 -4.04
N VAL A 48 -2.55 2.15 -5.27
CA VAL A 48 -3.88 1.60 -5.59
C VAL A 48 -4.12 0.27 -4.87
N TYR A 49 -3.11 -0.60 -4.81
CA TYR A 49 -3.16 -1.85 -4.07
C TYR A 49 -3.38 -1.60 -2.57
N ALA A 50 -2.63 -0.68 -1.95
CA ALA A 50 -2.82 -0.35 -0.54
C ALA A 50 -4.28 0.07 -0.25
N LEU A 51 -4.81 0.99 -1.07
CA LEU A 51 -6.16 1.55 -0.87
C LEU A 51 -7.27 0.53 -1.19
N PHE A 52 -7.13 -0.26 -2.24
CA PHE A 52 -8.25 -1.00 -2.82
C PHE A 52 -8.04 -2.52 -2.94
N GLY A 53 -6.84 -3.01 -2.68
CA GLY A 53 -6.49 -4.44 -2.77
C GLY A 53 -6.44 -5.00 -4.19
N LYS A 54 -6.42 -4.14 -5.21
CA LYS A 54 -6.27 -4.53 -6.62
C LYS A 54 -5.21 -3.68 -7.31
N ALA A 55 -4.67 -4.19 -8.42
CA ALA A 55 -3.80 -3.41 -9.30
C ALA A 55 -4.58 -2.26 -9.97
N SER A 56 -3.88 -1.21 -10.39
CA SER A 56 -4.50 -0.14 -11.20
C SER A 56 -4.62 -0.53 -12.67
N THR A 57 -3.80 -1.48 -13.12
CA THR A 57 -3.81 -1.98 -14.49
C THR A 57 -4.81 -3.13 -14.63
N GLU A 58 -5.75 -3.02 -15.58
CA GLU A 58 -6.70 -4.10 -15.88
C GLU A 58 -5.97 -5.41 -16.25
N GLY A 59 -6.55 -6.53 -15.81
CA GLY A 59 -6.03 -7.87 -16.10
C GLY A 59 -4.88 -8.34 -15.20
N ARG A 60 -4.37 -7.51 -14.27
CA ARG A 60 -3.41 -7.93 -13.25
C ARG A 60 -4.10 -8.39 -11.98
N ASN A 61 -3.77 -9.60 -11.53
CA ASN A 61 -4.18 -10.14 -10.25
C ASN A 61 -3.17 -9.80 -9.16
N GLU A 62 -3.54 -10.02 -7.89
CA GLU A 62 -2.66 -9.76 -6.74
C GLU A 62 -1.30 -10.49 -6.84
N GLY A 63 -1.29 -11.71 -7.40
CA GLY A 63 -0.06 -12.48 -7.61
C GLY A 63 0.92 -11.82 -8.60
N ASP A 64 0.42 -11.05 -9.57
CA ASP A 64 1.25 -10.38 -10.58
C ASP A 64 1.95 -9.13 -10.02
N LEU A 65 1.47 -8.62 -8.88
CA LEU A 65 2.09 -7.52 -8.15
C LEU A 65 3.27 -7.99 -7.29
N ARG A 66 3.37 -9.29 -7.01
CA ARG A 66 4.42 -9.83 -6.17
C ARG A 66 5.77 -9.80 -6.90
N SER A 67 6.82 -9.45 -6.18
CA SER A 67 8.17 -9.50 -6.72
C SER A 67 8.64 -10.92 -7.02
N HIS A 68 9.17 -11.12 -8.23
CA HIS A 68 9.82 -12.37 -8.63
C HIS A 68 11.14 -12.63 -7.90
N PHE A 69 11.73 -11.61 -7.27
CA PHE A 69 12.95 -11.73 -6.49
C PHE A 69 12.69 -12.18 -5.04
N ALA A 70 11.42 -12.18 -4.61
CA ALA A 70 11.06 -12.45 -3.24
C ALA A 70 11.08 -13.95 -2.92
N ASP A 71 11.61 -14.30 -1.75
CA ASP A 71 11.45 -15.65 -1.20
C ASP A 71 9.96 -15.98 -1.07
N GLY A 72 9.52 -17.12 -1.63
CA GLY A 72 8.14 -17.58 -1.62
C GLY A 72 7.51 -17.68 -0.22
N LYS A 73 8.34 -17.73 0.83
CA LYS A 73 7.92 -17.79 2.23
C LYS A 73 7.66 -16.43 2.88
N SER A 74 8.02 -15.33 2.22
CA SER A 74 7.84 -13.97 2.72
C SER A 74 6.68 -13.26 2.01
N PRO A 75 5.76 -12.59 2.74
CA PRO A 75 4.64 -11.93 2.10
C PRO A 75 5.06 -10.71 1.26
N MET A 76 4.20 -10.35 0.30
CA MET A 76 4.18 -9.00 -0.27
C MET A 76 3.42 -8.08 0.68
N SER A 77 3.91 -6.85 0.89
CA SER A 77 3.19 -5.84 1.66
C SER A 77 3.43 -4.44 1.14
N VAL A 78 2.41 -3.59 1.28
CA VAL A 78 2.50 -2.15 1.05
C VAL A 78 1.99 -1.42 2.29
N THR A 79 2.81 -0.49 2.79
CA THR A 79 2.40 0.49 3.79
C THR A 79 2.32 1.85 3.12
N TYR A 80 1.14 2.46 3.14
CA TYR A 80 0.91 3.79 2.59
C TYR A 80 0.40 4.74 3.66
N GLU A 81 1.17 5.79 3.90
CA GLU A 81 0.84 6.89 4.80
C GLU A 81 0.48 8.12 3.97
N PHE A 82 -0.66 8.73 4.29
CA PHE A 82 -1.16 9.89 3.56
C PHE A 82 -1.99 10.80 4.46
N LYS A 83 -2.01 12.07 4.11
CA LYS A 83 -2.89 13.08 4.69
C LYS A 83 -4.15 13.24 3.85
N LEU A 84 -5.30 13.24 4.49
CA LEU A 84 -6.58 13.57 3.88
C LEU A 84 -7.29 14.61 4.73
N ASN A 85 -7.52 15.80 4.15
CA ASN A 85 -7.90 17.00 4.89
C ASN A 85 -6.88 17.24 6.02
N ASP A 86 -7.32 17.37 7.27
CA ASP A 86 -6.45 17.62 8.43
C ASP A 86 -6.07 16.35 9.21
N LYS A 87 -6.30 15.16 8.64
CA LYS A 87 -6.06 13.88 9.28
C LYS A 87 -5.02 13.05 8.54
N ASP A 88 -4.15 12.41 9.30
CA ASP A 88 -3.14 11.50 8.76
C ASP A 88 -3.58 10.05 8.95
N PHE A 89 -3.43 9.27 7.90
CA PHE A 89 -3.84 7.87 7.84
C PHE A 89 -2.67 7.00 7.42
N LYS A 90 -2.67 5.77 7.92
CA LYS A 90 -1.73 4.72 7.51
C LYS A 90 -2.52 3.47 7.15
N ILE A 91 -2.25 2.91 5.99
CA ILE A 91 -2.80 1.63 5.56
C ILE A 91 -1.65 0.65 5.44
N VAL A 92 -1.80 -0.52 6.06
CA VAL A 92 -0.88 -1.65 5.87
C VAL A 92 -1.68 -2.76 5.20
N ARG A 93 -1.33 -3.10 3.96
CA ARG A 93 -1.94 -4.21 3.23
C ARG A 93 -0.91 -5.27 2.91
N GLN A 94 -1.26 -6.51 3.17
CA GLN A 94 -0.41 -7.67 2.94
C GLN A 94 -1.13 -8.68 2.05
N GLY A 95 -0.44 -9.18 1.03
CA GLY A 95 -0.91 -10.26 0.20
C GLY A 95 -0.91 -11.61 0.92
N SER A 96 -1.70 -12.53 0.40
CA SER A 96 -1.66 -13.93 0.84
C SER A 96 -0.33 -14.60 0.45
N PHE A 97 0.12 -15.56 1.26
CA PHE A 97 1.39 -16.26 1.04
C PHE A 97 1.41 -17.61 1.76
N ILE A 98 2.34 -18.50 1.41
CA ILE A 98 2.55 -19.76 2.15
C ILE A 98 3.72 -19.54 3.10
N LYS A 99 3.46 -19.56 4.41
CA LYS A 99 4.50 -19.41 5.42
C LYS A 99 5.42 -20.63 5.42
N GLU A 100 6.69 -20.42 5.75
CA GLU A 100 7.62 -21.53 5.98
C GLU A 100 7.06 -22.56 6.97
N GLY A 101 7.13 -23.84 6.58
CA GLY A 101 6.61 -24.96 7.38
C GLY A 101 5.11 -25.23 7.22
N ASN A 102 4.37 -24.36 6.52
CA ASN A 102 2.94 -24.57 6.25
C ASN A 102 2.72 -25.09 4.81
N SER A 103 1.74 -25.99 4.65
CA SER A 103 1.22 -26.40 3.35
C SER A 103 -0.02 -25.58 2.93
N SER A 104 -0.68 -24.91 3.89
CA SER A 104 -1.85 -24.07 3.66
C SER A 104 -1.47 -22.60 3.45
N GLN A 105 -2.26 -21.93 2.62
CA GLN A 105 -2.12 -20.51 2.35
C GLN A 105 -2.51 -19.69 3.58
N THR A 106 -1.63 -18.77 3.97
CA THR A 106 -1.94 -17.72 4.94
C THR A 106 -2.68 -16.60 4.22
N ALA A 107 -3.84 -16.23 4.73
CA ALA A 107 -4.64 -15.14 4.18
C ALA A 107 -3.90 -13.80 4.25
N GLY A 108 -4.23 -12.89 3.32
CA GLY A 108 -3.78 -11.51 3.36
C GLY A 108 -4.31 -10.77 4.58
N LYS A 109 -3.78 -9.57 4.81
CA LYS A 109 -4.15 -8.69 5.94
C LYS A 109 -4.39 -7.27 5.47
N LEU A 110 -5.23 -6.55 6.19
CA LEU A 110 -5.47 -5.12 6.01
C LEU A 110 -5.62 -4.49 7.38
N ASP A 111 -4.75 -3.55 7.71
CA ASP A 111 -4.88 -2.69 8.88
C ASP A 111 -4.97 -1.22 8.44
N VAL A 112 -5.94 -0.50 8.98
CA VAL A 112 -6.15 0.93 8.74
C VAL A 112 -5.99 1.67 10.05
N PHE A 113 -5.14 2.69 10.05
CA PHE A 113 -4.86 3.51 11.21
C PHE A 113 -5.13 4.98 10.92
N GLU A 114 -5.51 5.72 11.96
CA GLU A 114 -5.58 7.19 11.96
C GLU A 114 -4.61 7.71 13.02
N PHE A 115 -3.89 8.76 12.70
CA PHE A 115 -2.96 9.39 13.62
C PHE A 115 -3.72 10.20 14.67
N ASN A 116 -3.40 9.97 15.95
CA ASN A 116 -3.90 10.76 17.07
C ASN A 116 -2.82 11.76 17.51
N PRO A 117 -3.05 13.08 17.35
CA PRO A 117 -2.07 14.10 17.72
C PRO A 117 -1.89 14.26 19.24
N GLN A 118 -2.83 13.78 20.07
CA GLN A 118 -2.74 13.90 21.53
C GLN A 118 -1.67 12.97 22.12
N ASN A 119 -1.49 11.79 21.53
CA ASN A 119 -0.51 10.79 21.97
C ASN A 119 0.62 10.57 20.95
N ASN A 120 0.60 11.28 19.81
CA ASN A 120 1.59 11.19 18.74
C ASN A 120 1.74 9.75 18.19
N GLN A 121 0.63 9.02 18.05
CA GLN A 121 0.61 7.63 17.60
C GLN A 121 -0.48 7.35 16.58
N TYR A 122 -0.25 6.33 15.75
CA TYR A 122 -1.26 5.75 14.87
C TYR A 122 -2.13 4.76 15.64
N GLU A 123 -3.44 5.01 15.68
CA GLU A 123 -4.43 4.15 16.32
C GLU A 123 -5.17 3.30 15.29
N LEU A 124 -5.29 2.00 15.56
CA LEU A 124 -6.00 1.06 14.69
C LEU A 124 -7.49 1.41 14.65
N LYS A 125 -8.04 1.57 13.45
CA LYS A 125 -9.46 1.79 13.21
C LYS A 125 -10.15 0.55 12.65
N GLU A 126 -9.48 -0.20 11.77
CA GLU A 126 -10.01 -1.43 11.16
C GLU A 126 -8.89 -2.44 10.89
N SER A 127 -9.14 -3.73 11.11
CA SER A 127 -8.18 -4.83 10.81
C SER A 127 -8.78 -5.99 10.00
N LYS A 128 -10.09 -5.93 9.72
CA LYS A 128 -10.76 -6.91 8.87
C LYS A 128 -10.85 -6.36 7.45
N ILE A 129 -10.43 -7.15 6.46
CA ILE A 129 -10.37 -6.73 5.05
C ILE A 129 -11.71 -6.13 4.57
N SER A 130 -12.83 -6.76 4.89
CA SER A 130 -14.15 -6.29 4.43
C SER A 130 -14.53 -4.93 5.01
N THR A 131 -14.36 -4.73 6.33
CA THR A 131 -14.73 -3.48 7.00
C THR A 131 -13.71 -2.38 6.71
N GLY A 132 -12.42 -2.72 6.67
CA GLY A 132 -11.35 -1.79 6.27
C GLY A 132 -11.51 -1.30 4.83
N ASN A 133 -11.86 -2.17 3.87
CA ASN A 133 -12.14 -1.73 2.49
C ASN A 133 -13.33 -0.77 2.44
N ASN A 134 -14.41 -1.05 3.17
CA ASN A 134 -15.57 -0.15 3.24
C ASN A 134 -15.22 1.17 3.94
N PHE A 135 -14.40 1.12 4.99
CA PHE A 135 -13.88 2.31 5.67
C PHE A 135 -13.09 3.20 4.72
N ILE A 136 -12.13 2.63 3.97
CA ILE A 136 -11.32 3.37 3.00
C ILE A 136 -12.21 3.97 1.90
N LYS A 137 -13.17 3.20 1.38
CA LYS A 137 -14.12 3.68 0.37
C LYS A 137 -14.95 4.88 0.88
N ASN A 138 -15.48 4.79 2.10
CA ASN A 138 -16.24 5.88 2.72
C ASN A 138 -15.36 7.09 3.02
N LEU A 139 -14.09 6.86 3.41
CA LEU A 139 -13.12 7.91 3.69
C LEU A 139 -12.74 8.69 2.44
N LEU A 140 -12.47 8.00 1.32
CA LEU A 140 -12.01 8.63 0.07
C LEU A 140 -13.18 9.22 -0.74
N GLY A 141 -14.40 8.70 -0.58
CA GLY A 141 -15.55 9.09 -1.41
C GLY A 141 -15.45 8.66 -2.87
N ILE A 142 -14.43 7.86 -3.22
CA ILE A 142 -14.14 7.35 -4.56
C ILE A 142 -13.83 5.86 -4.50
N ASN A 143 -14.01 5.18 -5.63
CA ASN A 143 -13.60 3.79 -5.83
C ASN A 143 -12.49 3.69 -6.88
N ALA A 144 -11.92 2.51 -7.08
CA ALA A 144 -10.79 2.29 -7.97
C ALA A 144 -11.14 2.24 -9.48
N GLU A 145 -12.38 2.52 -9.86
CA GLU A 145 -12.86 2.60 -11.26
C GLU A 145 -13.21 4.04 -11.67
N GLN A 146 -13.14 4.99 -10.73
CA GLN A 146 -13.32 6.43 -10.95
C GLN A 146 -11.97 7.13 -11.08
#